data_AF-A0A7R9U1Z7-F1
#
_entry.id   AF-A0A7R9U1Z7-F1
#
_cell.length_a   1.000
_cell.length_b   1.000
_cell.length_c   1.000
_cell.angle_alpha   90.00
_cell.angle_beta   90.00
_cell.angle_gamma   90.00
#
_symmetry.space_group_name_H-M   'P 1'
#
loop_
_entity.id
_entity.type
_entity.pdbx_description
1 polymer ?
#
loop_
_entity_poly.entity_id
_entity_poly.type
_entity_poly.pdbx_seq_one_letter_code
_entity_poly.pdbx_strand_id
1 'polypeptide(L)'
;RLPIPAPRTARGFIDYAINMITLKKEDEDLRDTLFWTFLQSSMVFDTLQNALQYRKENRNTTPSIYCRDGNCSRNNAVLDPSDVLPTNPTYLFGTPEQTWDASWRQVERRSEVMLRLSECFAELERQRRLAEQRFGTNSDASDLQLAGSLAELQERLRKTRTKHREIELEMDQYTQHGQDPGRTDRIVKKRRGLLTSDQDGTPKRARR
;
A
#
# COMPACT_ATOMS: atom_id res chain seq x y z
N ARG A 1 -6.72 34.67 -6.47
CA ARG A 1 -7.97 33.96 -6.85
C ARG A 1 -8.04 32.73 -5.96
N LEU A 2 -9.13 32.55 -5.21
CA LEU A 2 -9.30 31.40 -4.31
C LEU A 2 -9.22 30.09 -5.12
N PRO A 3 -8.69 28.99 -4.55
CA PRO A 3 -8.60 27.72 -5.25
C PRO A 3 -9.99 27.27 -5.69
N ILE A 4 -10.10 26.82 -6.95
CA ILE A 4 -11.32 26.21 -7.48
C ILE A 4 -11.69 25.08 -6.50
N PRO A 5 -12.90 25.08 -5.93
CA PRO A 5 -13.27 24.08 -4.93
C PRO A 5 -13.08 22.68 -5.52
N ALA A 6 -12.40 21.81 -4.76
CA ALA A 6 -12.14 20.44 -5.15
C ALA A 6 -13.45 19.75 -5.57
N PRO A 7 -13.52 19.15 -6.77
CA PRO A 7 -14.72 18.48 -7.23
C PRO A 7 -14.83 17.11 -6.56
N ARG A 8 -14.92 17.10 -5.22
CA ARG A 8 -14.96 15.88 -4.39
C ARG A 8 -16.16 14.98 -4.71
N THR A 9 -17.13 15.48 -5.45
CA THR A 9 -18.35 14.77 -5.88
C THR A 9 -18.36 14.45 -7.38
N ALA A 10 -17.37 14.89 -8.15
CA ALA A 10 -17.34 14.62 -9.59
C ALA A 10 -16.94 13.16 -9.83
N ARG A 11 -17.78 12.45 -10.60
CA ARG A 11 -17.53 11.05 -10.95
C ARG A 11 -16.21 10.91 -11.69
N GLY A 12 -15.35 10.02 -11.23
CA GLY A 12 -14.06 9.73 -11.86
C GLY A 12 -13.02 10.84 -11.73
N PHE A 13 -13.24 11.84 -10.88
CA PHE A 13 -12.17 12.74 -10.45
C PHE A 13 -11.22 11.98 -9.51
N ILE A 14 -9.92 12.09 -9.79
CA ILE A 14 -8.89 11.42 -9.00
C ILE A 14 -8.33 12.42 -7.99
N ASP A 15 -7.63 13.44 -8.48
CA ASP A 15 -7.04 14.53 -7.70
C ASP A 15 -6.57 15.65 -8.63
N TYR A 16 -5.99 16.71 -8.07
CA TYR A 16 -5.22 17.70 -8.81
C TYR A 16 -3.85 17.14 -9.22
N ALA A 17 -3.38 17.54 -10.40
CA ALA A 17 -2.12 17.05 -10.98
C ALA A 17 -0.91 17.33 -10.08
N ILE A 18 -0.92 18.44 -9.34
CA ILE A 18 0.15 18.77 -8.38
C ILE A 18 0.26 17.76 -7.23
N ASN A 19 -0.85 17.21 -6.77
CA ASN A 19 -0.88 16.22 -5.69
C ASN A 19 -0.39 14.84 -6.16
N MET A 20 -0.38 14.61 -7.47
CA MET A 20 0.13 13.36 -8.07
C MET A 20 1.66 13.32 -8.16
N ILE A 21 2.34 14.45 -7.89
CA ILE A 21 3.80 14.52 -7.91
C ILE A 21 4.32 14.24 -6.51
N THR A 22 5.15 13.21 -6.39
CA THR A 22 5.93 12.94 -5.17
C THR A 22 7.29 13.59 -5.32
N LEU A 23 7.65 14.49 -4.40
CA LEU A 23 8.98 15.10 -4.34
C LEU A 23 9.74 14.51 -3.16
N LYS A 24 11.08 14.63 -3.21
CA LYS A 24 11.90 14.35 -2.03
C LYS A 24 11.71 15.46 -1.02
N LYS A 25 11.95 15.15 0.25
CA LYS A 25 11.75 16.10 1.35
C LYS A 25 12.57 17.39 1.18
N GLU A 26 13.76 17.29 0.59
CA GLU A 26 14.64 18.44 0.35
C GLU A 26 14.12 19.36 -0.76
N ASP A 27 13.24 18.85 -1.63
CA ASP A 27 12.73 19.53 -2.82
C ASP A 27 11.25 19.95 -2.66
N GLU A 28 10.63 19.74 -1.50
CA GLU A 28 9.20 20.04 -1.29
C GLU A 28 8.86 21.52 -1.49
N ASP A 29 9.81 22.44 -1.28
CA ASP A 29 9.63 23.86 -1.59
C ASP A 29 9.34 24.12 -3.08
N LEU A 30 9.73 23.21 -3.97
CA LEU A 30 9.41 23.28 -5.40
C LEU A 30 7.92 23.04 -5.66
N ARG A 31 7.22 22.34 -4.75
CA ARG A 31 5.77 22.10 -4.86
C ARG A 31 5.02 23.42 -4.86
N ASP A 32 5.27 24.26 -3.86
CA ASP A 32 4.55 25.52 -3.64
C ASP A 32 5.04 26.65 -4.56
N THR A 33 6.18 26.47 -5.23
CA THR A 33 6.75 27.46 -6.15
C THR A 33 6.53 27.05 -7.61
N LEU A 34 7.41 26.21 -8.13
CA LEU A 34 7.44 25.83 -9.54
C LEU A 34 6.19 25.03 -9.93
N PHE A 35 5.91 23.93 -9.22
CA PHE A 35 4.79 23.05 -9.59
C PHE A 35 3.43 23.72 -9.34
N TRP A 36 3.29 24.52 -8.28
CA TRP A 36 2.09 25.30 -8.04
C TRP A 36 1.78 26.24 -9.20
N THR A 37 2.79 26.93 -9.73
CA THR A 37 2.61 27.84 -10.86
C THR A 37 2.04 27.15 -12.09
N PHE A 38 2.49 25.92 -12.39
CA PHE A 38 2.07 25.19 -13.59
C PHE A 38 0.81 24.32 -13.40
N LEU A 39 0.63 23.73 -12.21
CA LEU A 39 -0.31 22.62 -12.01
C LEU A 39 -1.37 22.87 -10.95
N GLN A 40 -1.37 24.00 -10.23
CA GLN A 40 -2.31 24.29 -9.14
C GLN A 40 -3.79 24.06 -9.48
N SER A 41 -4.18 24.31 -10.73
CA SER A 41 -5.56 24.16 -11.18
C SER A 41 -5.79 22.94 -12.03
N SER A 42 -4.73 22.24 -12.44
CA SER A 42 -4.82 21.11 -13.36
C SER A 42 -5.46 19.92 -12.67
N MET A 43 -6.51 19.35 -13.25
CA MET A 43 -7.29 18.26 -12.67
C MET A 43 -7.01 16.95 -13.39
N VAL A 44 -7.08 15.83 -12.67
CA VAL A 44 -6.91 14.48 -13.22
C VAL A 44 -8.19 13.68 -13.08
N PHE A 45 -8.62 13.07 -14.18
CA PHE A 45 -9.79 12.19 -14.27
C PHE A 45 -9.41 10.80 -14.78
N ASP A 46 -10.23 9.79 -14.48
CA ASP A 46 -10.03 8.43 -14.98
C ASP A 46 -10.25 8.33 -16.49
N THR A 47 -11.29 9.00 -17.02
CA THR A 47 -11.68 8.91 -18.43
C THR A 47 -12.07 10.26 -19.01
N LEU A 48 -11.89 10.43 -20.33
CA LEU A 48 -12.31 11.63 -21.05
C LEU A 48 -13.82 11.89 -20.90
N GLN A 49 -14.64 10.84 -20.88
CA GLN A 49 -16.10 10.99 -20.73
C GLN A 49 -16.48 11.67 -19.40
N ASN A 50 -15.83 11.27 -18.30
CA ASN A 50 -16.06 11.86 -16.99
C ASN A 50 -15.58 13.32 -16.94
N ALA A 51 -14.42 13.60 -17.54
CA ALA A 51 -13.88 14.96 -17.65
C ALA A 51 -14.82 15.89 -18.44
N LEU A 52 -15.39 15.42 -19.55
CA LEU A 52 -16.33 16.19 -20.36
C LEU A 52 -17.66 16.42 -19.65
N GLN A 53 -18.15 15.43 -18.90
CA GLN A 53 -19.33 15.59 -18.06
C GLN A 53 -19.08 16.68 -17.02
N TYR A 54 -17.97 16.61 -16.29
CA TYR A 54 -17.60 17.61 -15.29
C TYR A 54 -17.51 19.03 -15.89
N ARG A 55 -16.89 19.16 -17.08
CA ARG A 55 -16.80 20.44 -17.80
C ARG A 55 -18.16 20.97 -18.25
N LYS A 56 -19.07 20.08 -18.67
CA LYS A 56 -20.44 20.45 -19.05
C LYS A 56 -21.23 21.00 -17.87
N GLU A 57 -20.99 20.48 -16.68
CA GLU A 57 -21.60 20.95 -15.42
C GLU A 57 -20.94 22.25 -14.92
N ASN A 58 -19.66 22.48 -15.24
CA ASN A 58 -18.84 23.60 -14.74
C ASN A 58 -18.33 24.53 -15.86
N ARG A 59 -19.23 24.96 -16.76
CA ARG A 59 -18.91 25.67 -18.03
C ARG A 59 -18.10 26.95 -17.91
N ASN A 60 -18.17 27.65 -16.77
CA ASN A 60 -17.67 29.02 -16.68
C ASN A 60 -16.18 29.11 -16.32
N THR A 61 -15.60 28.06 -15.71
CA THR A 61 -14.19 28.10 -15.26
C THR A 61 -13.66 26.70 -15.09
N THR A 62 -13.51 25.95 -16.18
CA THR A 62 -12.87 24.64 -16.12
C THR A 62 -11.38 24.75 -16.44
N PRO A 63 -10.48 24.41 -15.51
CA PRO A 63 -9.06 24.39 -15.79
C PRO A 63 -8.69 23.25 -16.74
N SER A 64 -7.41 23.11 -17.07
CA SER A 64 -6.92 21.99 -17.87
C SER A 64 -7.22 20.67 -17.15
N ILE A 65 -7.77 19.71 -17.89
CA ILE A 65 -8.07 18.36 -17.38
C ILE A 65 -7.20 17.35 -18.12
N TYR A 66 -6.56 16.47 -17.36
CA TYR A 66 -5.79 15.34 -17.85
C TYR A 66 -6.52 14.05 -17.52
N CYS A 67 -6.51 13.09 -18.44
CA CYS A 67 -7.20 11.82 -18.27
C CYS A 67 -6.19 10.67 -18.29
N ARG A 68 -6.42 9.63 -17.48
CA ARG A 68 -5.55 8.42 -17.45
C ARG A 68 -5.51 7.68 -18.78
N ASP A 69 -6.56 7.79 -19.58
CA ASP A 69 -6.66 7.21 -20.92
C ASP A 69 -5.77 7.91 -21.96
N GLY A 70 -4.99 8.92 -21.55
CA GLY A 70 -4.03 9.62 -22.40
C GLY A 70 -4.60 10.87 -23.07
N ASN A 71 -5.88 11.19 -22.84
CA ASN A 71 -6.51 12.37 -23.38
C ASN A 71 -6.29 13.60 -22.49
N CYS A 72 -6.25 14.78 -23.12
CA CYS A 72 -6.24 16.04 -22.40
C CYS A 72 -7.33 16.99 -22.92
N SER A 73 -7.87 17.81 -22.01
CA SER A 73 -8.85 18.83 -22.32
C SER A 73 -8.36 20.17 -21.78
N ARG A 74 -7.82 21.01 -22.66
CA ARG A 74 -7.21 22.29 -22.29
C ARG A 74 -8.25 23.28 -21.77
N ASN A 75 -7.81 24.34 -21.09
CA ASN A 75 -8.67 25.37 -20.49
C ASN A 75 -9.69 26.03 -21.44
N ASN A 76 -9.41 26.04 -22.75
CA ASN A 76 -10.25 26.60 -23.79
C ASN A 76 -11.36 25.65 -24.30
N ALA A 77 -11.58 24.51 -23.63
CA ALA A 77 -12.52 23.48 -24.06
C ALA A 77 -12.19 22.80 -25.40
N VAL A 78 -11.00 23.05 -25.96
CA VAL A 78 -10.54 22.38 -27.18
C VAL A 78 -9.95 21.02 -26.82
N LEU A 79 -10.54 19.98 -27.41
CA LEU A 79 -9.93 18.66 -27.53
C LEU A 79 -9.12 18.67 -28.81
N ASP A 80 -7.82 18.46 -28.72
CA ASP A 80 -6.99 18.28 -29.90
C ASP A 80 -6.84 16.78 -30.15
N PRO A 81 -7.44 16.23 -31.22
CA PRO A 81 -7.32 14.80 -31.55
C PRO A 81 -5.90 14.41 -31.95
N SER A 82 -5.01 15.38 -32.20
CA SER A 82 -3.58 15.15 -32.49
C SER A 82 -2.72 15.13 -31.22
N ASP A 83 -3.27 15.57 -30.08
CA ASP A 83 -2.58 15.71 -28.79
C ASP A 83 -2.79 14.46 -27.93
N VAL A 84 -2.80 13.29 -28.58
CA VAL A 84 -2.78 11.99 -27.91
C VAL A 84 -1.38 11.79 -27.37
N LEU A 85 -1.27 11.53 -26.06
CA LEU A 85 0.01 11.27 -25.42
C LEU A 85 0.77 10.17 -26.19
N PRO A 86 2.04 10.41 -26.56
CA PRO A 86 2.82 9.40 -27.25
C PRO A 86 2.93 8.15 -26.38
N THR A 87 2.73 6.97 -26.98
CA THR A 87 2.81 5.68 -26.26
C THR A 87 4.14 5.50 -25.54
N ASN A 88 5.21 6.09 -26.09
CA ASN A 88 6.55 6.10 -25.52
C ASN A 88 7.05 7.55 -25.41
N PRO A 89 6.77 8.25 -24.29
CA PRO A 89 7.25 9.61 -24.11
C PRO A 89 8.78 9.63 -24.06
N THR A 90 9.39 10.56 -24.81
CA THR A 90 10.85 10.74 -24.86
C THR A 90 11.44 11.10 -23.49
N TYR A 91 10.64 11.75 -22.65
CA TYR A 91 11.01 12.18 -21.32
C TYR A 91 9.96 11.70 -20.32
N LEU A 92 10.41 10.94 -19.32
CA LEU A 92 9.61 10.54 -18.18
C LEU A 92 10.06 11.37 -16.97
N PHE A 93 9.10 12.00 -16.29
CA PHE A 93 9.39 12.76 -15.08
C PHE A 93 9.50 11.81 -13.89
N GLY A 94 10.71 11.70 -13.35
CA GLY A 94 11.04 10.77 -12.29
C GLY A 94 11.03 9.32 -12.75
N THR A 95 11.64 8.47 -11.95
CA THR A 95 11.27 7.06 -11.90
C THR A 95 10.23 6.93 -10.79
N PRO A 96 9.11 6.20 -10.97
CA PRO A 96 8.34 5.76 -9.82
C PRO A 96 9.36 5.06 -8.92
N GLU A 97 9.49 5.47 -7.66
CA GLU A 97 10.43 4.83 -6.75
C GLU A 97 10.17 3.31 -6.79
N GLN A 98 11.01 2.57 -7.51
CA GLN A 98 10.91 1.12 -7.73
C GLN A 98 11.01 0.33 -6.41
N THR A 99 11.23 1.03 -5.30
CA THR A 99 11.35 0.49 -3.95
C THR A 99 9.99 0.18 -3.31
N TRP A 100 8.88 0.78 -3.77
CA TRP A 100 7.56 0.55 -3.17
C TRP A 100 6.89 -0.72 -3.70
N ASP A 101 7.11 -1.11 -4.95
CA ASP A 101 6.36 -2.21 -5.58
C ASP A 101 6.67 -3.59 -4.96
N ALA A 102 7.93 -3.88 -4.65
CA ALA A 102 8.29 -5.17 -4.06
C ALA A 102 7.86 -5.28 -2.59
N SER A 103 8.04 -4.20 -1.82
CA SER A 103 7.66 -4.12 -0.41
C SER A 103 6.14 -4.12 -0.24
N TRP A 104 5.43 -3.32 -1.05
CA TRP A 104 3.98 -3.23 -1.00
C TRP A 104 3.30 -4.53 -1.43
N ARG A 105 3.74 -5.16 -2.52
CA ARG A 105 3.24 -6.50 -2.91
C ARG A 105 3.54 -7.58 -1.86
N GLN A 106 4.56 -7.39 -1.02
CA GLN A 106 4.83 -8.28 0.09
C GLN A 106 3.91 -7.99 1.28
N VAL A 107 3.62 -6.71 1.57
CA VAL A 107 2.63 -6.29 2.57
C VAL A 107 1.23 -6.76 2.18
N GLU A 108 0.83 -6.58 0.93
CA GLU A 108 -0.48 -6.98 0.39
C GLU A 108 -0.69 -8.51 0.47
N ARG A 109 0.32 -9.29 0.04
CA ARG A 109 0.31 -10.76 0.21
C ARG A 109 0.23 -11.16 1.68
N ARG A 110 0.88 -10.42 2.58
CA ARG A 110 0.83 -10.71 4.02
C ARG A 110 -0.51 -10.34 4.64
N SER A 111 -1.12 -9.22 4.24
CA SER A 111 -2.47 -8.86 4.69
C SER A 111 -3.51 -9.87 4.22
N GLU A 112 -3.38 -10.39 3.00
CA GLU A 112 -4.28 -11.43 2.50
C GLU A 112 -4.14 -12.73 3.31
N VAL A 113 -2.91 -13.14 3.63
CA VAL A 113 -2.65 -14.29 4.51
C VAL A 113 -3.23 -14.05 5.91
N MET A 114 -3.10 -12.83 6.45
CA MET A 114 -3.63 -12.47 7.76
C MET A 114 -5.16 -12.53 7.80
N LEU A 115 -5.83 -12.05 6.75
CA LEU A 115 -7.29 -12.17 6.61
C LEU A 115 -7.73 -13.64 6.60
N ARG A 116 -7.09 -14.49 5.79
CA ARG A 116 -7.39 -15.94 5.74
C ARG A 116 -7.17 -16.63 7.09
N LEU A 117 -6.13 -16.23 7.83
CA LEU A 117 -5.89 -16.74 9.19
C LEU A 117 -6.98 -16.29 10.16
N SER A 118 -7.43 -15.05 10.08
CA SER A 118 -8.52 -14.53 10.92
C SER A 118 -9.85 -15.26 10.67
N GLU A 119 -10.16 -15.57 9.41
CA GLU A 119 -11.32 -16.39 9.05
C GLU A 119 -11.20 -17.81 9.60
N CYS A 120 -10.00 -18.40 9.52
CA CYS A 120 -9.73 -19.72 10.08
C CYS A 120 -9.87 -19.72 11.62
N PHE A 121 -9.47 -18.65 12.31
CA PHE A 121 -9.71 -18.49 13.75
C PHE A 121 -11.19 -18.43 14.09
N ALA A 122 -11.96 -17.63 13.35
CA ALA A 122 -13.40 -17.52 13.57
C ALA A 122 -14.11 -18.87 13.39
N GLU A 123 -13.68 -19.67 12.40
CA GLU A 123 -14.20 -21.02 12.19
C GLU A 123 -13.85 -21.97 13.34
N LEU A 124 -12.58 -21.99 13.77
CA LEU A 124 -12.14 -22.84 14.88
C LEU A 124 -12.82 -22.47 16.20
N GLU A 125 -13.03 -21.18 16.47
CA GLU A 125 -13.78 -20.75 17.65
C GLU A 125 -15.25 -21.16 17.57
N ARG A 126 -15.87 -21.14 16.38
CA ARG A 126 -17.23 -21.65 16.19
C ARG A 126 -17.30 -23.14 16.46
N GLN A 127 -16.35 -23.92 15.94
CA GLN A 127 -16.25 -25.36 16.19
C GLN A 127 -16.05 -25.67 17.67
N ARG A 128 -15.21 -24.90 18.37
CA ARG A 128 -15.00 -25.03 19.82
C ARG A 128 -16.29 -24.80 20.60
N ARG A 129 -17.04 -23.74 20.29
CA ARG A 129 -18.33 -23.45 20.95
C ARG A 129 -19.35 -24.55 20.71
N LEU A 130 -19.40 -25.11 19.50
CA LEU A 130 -20.28 -26.25 19.18
C LEU A 130 -19.88 -27.52 19.95
N ALA A 131 -18.58 -27.78 20.09
CA ALA A 131 -18.08 -28.90 20.88
C ALA A 131 -18.37 -28.73 22.38
N GLU A 132 -18.18 -27.52 22.94
CA GLU A 132 -18.53 -27.17 24.32
C GLU A 132 -20.03 -27.34 24.58
N GLN A 133 -20.90 -26.94 23.65
CA GLN A 133 -22.34 -27.14 23.74
C GLN A 133 -22.72 -28.64 23.73
N ARG A 134 -22.04 -29.45 22.91
CA ARG A 134 -22.25 -30.92 22.89
C ARG A 134 -21.78 -31.57 24.19
N PHE A 135 -20.67 -31.11 24.76
CA PHE A 135 -20.14 -31.54 26.05
C PHE A 135 -21.08 -31.28 27.21
N GLY A 136 -21.83 -30.17 27.19
CA GLY A 136 -22.81 -29.87 28.24
C GLY A 136 -24.05 -30.77 28.22
N THR A 137 -24.22 -31.64 27.23
CA THR A 137 -25.48 -32.39 26.98
C THR A 137 -25.39 -33.91 27.05
N ASN A 138 -24.20 -34.54 27.00
CA ASN A 138 -24.07 -36.00 26.93
C ASN A 138 -23.10 -36.54 27.99
N SER A 139 -23.56 -37.51 28.78
CA SER A 139 -22.84 -38.12 29.91
C SER A 139 -22.11 -39.43 29.52
N ASP A 140 -20.83 -39.51 29.87
CA ASP A 140 -20.09 -40.67 30.42
C ASP A 140 -19.34 -41.66 29.51
N ALA A 141 -19.44 -41.62 28.18
CA ALA A 141 -18.58 -42.46 27.32
C ALA A 141 -17.98 -41.75 26.10
N SER A 142 -18.68 -40.73 25.58
CA SER A 142 -18.19 -39.89 24.48
C SER A 142 -17.20 -38.81 24.96
N ASP A 143 -17.14 -38.56 26.27
CA ASP A 143 -16.41 -37.44 26.88
C ASP A 143 -14.89 -37.56 26.80
N LEU A 144 -14.31 -38.78 26.84
CA LEU A 144 -12.86 -38.95 26.70
C LEU A 144 -12.37 -38.69 25.26
N GLN A 145 -13.13 -39.14 24.25
CA GLN A 145 -12.79 -38.90 22.84
C GLN A 145 -13.01 -37.44 22.44
N LEU A 146 -14.10 -36.82 22.90
CA LEU A 146 -14.36 -35.40 22.69
C LEU A 146 -13.37 -34.51 23.47
N ALA A 147 -12.88 -34.93 24.63
CA ALA A 147 -11.90 -34.17 25.42
C ALA A 147 -10.53 -34.17 24.73
N GLY A 148 -10.13 -35.30 24.15
CA GLY A 148 -8.94 -35.39 23.31
C GLY A 148 -9.00 -34.45 22.10
N SER A 149 -10.15 -34.42 21.41
CA SER A 149 -10.38 -33.52 20.26
C SER A 149 -10.37 -32.04 20.67
N LEU A 150 -10.94 -31.70 21.82
CA LEU A 150 -10.96 -30.33 22.35
C LEU A 150 -9.55 -29.87 22.76
N ALA A 151 -8.75 -30.74 23.38
CA ALA A 151 -7.36 -30.46 23.71
C ALA A 151 -6.50 -30.25 22.43
N GLU A 152 -6.73 -31.05 21.39
CA GLU A 152 -6.05 -30.90 20.10
C GLU A 152 -6.42 -29.57 19.42
N LEU A 153 -7.69 -29.19 19.45
CA LEU A 153 -8.16 -27.90 18.94
C LEU A 153 -7.60 -26.72 19.73
N GLN A 154 -7.48 -26.85 21.06
CA GLN A 154 -6.86 -25.83 21.92
C GLN A 154 -5.36 -25.66 21.60
N GLU A 155 -4.63 -26.75 21.39
CA GLU A 155 -3.21 -26.68 21.03
C GLU A 155 -3.01 -26.12 19.62
N ARG A 156 -3.88 -26.46 18.66
CA ARG A 156 -3.88 -25.84 17.33
C ARG A 156 -4.19 -24.34 17.41
N LEU A 157 -5.20 -23.92 18.20
CA LEU A 157 -5.49 -22.51 18.45
C LEU A 157 -4.30 -21.78 19.07
N ARG A 158 -3.62 -22.39 20.05
CA ARG A 158 -2.44 -21.82 20.69
C ARG A 158 -1.30 -21.61 19.69
N LYS A 159 -0.97 -22.64 18.89
CA LYS A 159 0.09 -22.57 17.87
C LYS A 159 -0.22 -21.55 16.78
N THR A 160 -1.48 -21.43 16.37
CA THR A 160 -1.85 -20.44 15.36
C THR A 160 -1.80 -19.03 15.95
N ARG A 161 -2.22 -18.83 17.21
CA ARG A 161 -2.15 -17.52 17.90
C ARG A 161 -0.71 -17.04 18.08
N THR A 162 0.23 -17.93 18.40
CA THR A 162 1.64 -17.56 18.49
C THR A 162 2.19 -17.14 17.12
N LYS A 163 1.85 -17.87 16.05
CA LYS A 163 2.23 -17.49 14.67
C LYS A 163 1.62 -16.16 14.23
N HIS A 164 0.36 -15.91 14.59
CA HIS A 164 -0.31 -14.64 14.30
C HIS A 164 0.44 -13.47 14.96
N ARG A 165 0.76 -13.61 16.25
CA ARG A 165 1.49 -12.60 17.02
C ARG A 165 2.91 -12.37 16.51
N GLU A 166 3.59 -13.42 16.05
CA GLU A 166 4.91 -13.30 15.41
C GLU A 166 4.84 -12.47 14.12
N ILE A 167 3.82 -12.72 13.28
CA ILE A 167 3.61 -11.97 12.04
C ILE A 167 3.25 -10.51 12.31
N GLU A 168 2.40 -10.25 13.30
CA GLU A 168 2.06 -8.88 13.73
C GLU A 168 3.31 -8.12 14.21
N LEU A 169 4.12 -8.73 15.07
CA LEU A 169 5.36 -8.12 15.55
C LEU A 169 6.38 -7.87 14.43
N GLU A 170 6.42 -8.74 13.41
CA GLU A 170 7.22 -8.48 12.21
C GLU A 170 6.67 -7.28 11.43
N MET A 171 5.36 -7.19 11.21
CA MET A 171 4.72 -6.07 10.50
C MET A 171 4.95 -4.74 11.22
N ASP A 172 4.89 -4.72 12.54
CA ASP A 172 5.16 -3.53 13.37
C ASP A 172 6.63 -3.08 13.28
N GLN A 173 7.58 -4.02 13.21
CA GLN A 173 8.99 -3.69 13.00
C GLN A 173 9.26 -3.10 11.60
N TYR A 174 8.54 -3.55 10.57
CA TYR A 174 8.64 -2.98 9.22
C TYR A 174 8.04 -1.57 9.15
N THR A 175 6.95 -1.29 9.86
CA THR A 175 6.38 0.06 9.95
C THR A 175 7.26 1.01 10.78
N GLN A 176 7.95 0.52 11.82
CA GLN A 176 8.87 1.33 12.63
C GLN A 176 10.26 1.53 11.98
N HIS A 177 10.73 0.62 11.13
CA HIS A 177 12.05 0.68 10.49
C HIS A 177 12.03 1.00 9.00
N GLY A 178 10.87 1.32 8.41
CA GLY A 178 10.72 1.83 7.04
C GLY A 178 11.45 3.15 6.74
N GLN A 179 12.22 3.70 7.68
CA GLN A 179 13.06 4.89 7.49
C GLN A 179 14.53 4.59 7.18
N ASP A 180 15.01 3.34 7.23
CA ASP A 180 16.42 3.05 6.92
C ASP A 180 16.64 1.71 6.19
N PRO A 181 16.72 1.70 4.85
CA PRO A 181 16.78 0.49 4.03
C PRO A 181 18.06 -0.35 4.24
N GLY A 182 19.11 0.22 4.85
CA GLY A 182 20.35 -0.53 5.14
C GLY A 182 20.25 -1.47 6.34
N ARG A 183 19.27 -1.26 7.23
CA ARG A 183 19.21 -1.96 8.54
C ARG A 183 18.38 -3.25 8.47
N THR A 184 17.30 -3.26 7.72
CA THR A 184 16.42 -4.42 7.51
C THR A 184 17.18 -5.57 6.84
N ASP A 185 18.03 -5.25 5.86
CA ASP A 185 18.78 -6.24 5.10
C ASP A 185 19.85 -6.96 5.95
N ARG A 186 20.46 -6.25 6.92
CA ARG A 186 21.38 -6.84 7.90
C ARG A 186 20.67 -7.77 8.89
N ILE A 187 19.46 -7.42 9.35
CA ILE A 187 18.70 -8.23 10.31
C ILE A 187 18.23 -9.54 9.67
N VAL A 188 17.75 -9.48 8.42
CA VAL A 188 17.30 -10.66 7.66
C VAL A 188 18.48 -11.59 7.32
N LYS A 189 19.63 -11.05 6.89
CA LYS A 189 20.83 -11.85 6.60
C LYS A 189 21.42 -12.50 7.86
N LYS A 190 21.39 -11.80 9.02
CA LYS A 190 21.89 -12.33 10.29
C LYS A 190 21.02 -13.48 10.82
N ARG A 191 19.69 -13.41 10.65
CA ARG A 191 18.76 -14.48 11.07
C ARG A 191 18.77 -15.70 10.14
N ARG A 192 19.09 -15.54 8.85
CA ARG A 192 19.26 -16.66 7.91
C ARG A 192 20.62 -17.36 7.99
N GLY A 193 21.49 -16.96 8.93
CA GLY A 193 22.85 -17.51 9.02
C GLY A 193 23.73 -17.18 7.81
N LEU A 194 23.34 -16.18 7.00
CA LEU A 194 24.04 -15.80 5.77
C LEU A 194 25.10 -14.72 5.98
N LEU A 195 25.28 -14.25 7.23
CA LEU A 195 26.40 -13.43 7.65
C LEU A 195 27.34 -14.29 8.49
N THR A 196 28.36 -14.86 7.86
CA THR A 196 29.52 -15.37 8.58
C THR A 196 30.22 -14.18 9.19
N SER A 197 30.35 -14.18 10.52
CA SER A 197 31.14 -13.22 11.26
C SER A 197 32.59 -13.38 10.85
N ASP A 198 33.09 -12.50 9.99
CA ASP A 198 34.52 -12.35 9.81
C ASP A 198 34.91 -10.89 9.55
N GLN A 199 35.96 -10.52 10.29
CA GLN A 199 36.86 -9.38 10.15
C GLN A 199 36.52 -8.08 10.89
N ASP A 200 36.85 -8.13 12.19
CA ASP A 200 37.76 -7.15 12.78
C ASP A 200 38.94 -6.88 11.83
N GLY A 201 38.92 -5.72 11.17
CA GLY A 201 40.02 -5.21 10.36
C GLY A 201 40.46 -3.86 10.90
N THR A 202 41.47 -3.88 11.77
CA THR A 202 42.19 -2.68 12.21
C THR A 202 42.79 -1.92 11.01
N PRO A 203 42.83 -0.57 11.03
CA PRO A 203 43.34 0.19 9.90
C PRO A 203 44.87 0.14 9.85
N LYS A 204 45.43 -0.53 8.84
CA LYS A 204 46.86 -0.35 8.48
C LYS A 204 47.03 0.96 7.73
N ARG A 205 47.58 1.93 8.45
CA ARG A 205 48.26 3.14 7.95
C ARG A 205 49.29 2.73 6.88
N ALA A 206 49.08 3.12 5.62
CA ALA A 206 50.15 3.16 4.64
C ALA A 206 50.76 4.57 4.66
N ARG A 207 52.04 4.62 5.03
CA ARG A 207 52.93 5.78 4.93
C ARG A 207 53.62 5.75 3.56
N ARG A 208 53.82 6.97 3.04
CA ARG A 208 54.66 7.41 1.91
C ARG A 208 54.05 7.24 0.53
#